data_AF-A0A2R6Y3F9-F1
#
_entry.id   AF-A0A2R6Y3F9-F1
#
_cell.length_a   1.000
_cell.length_b   1.000
_cell.length_c   1.000
_cell.angle_alpha   90.00
_cell.angle_beta   90.00
_cell.angle_gamma   90.00
#
_symmetry.space_group_name_H-M   'P 1'
#
loop_
_entity.id
_entity.type
_entity.pdbx_description
1 polymer ?
#
loop_
_entity_poly.entity_id
_entity_poly.type
_entity_poly.pdbx_seq_one_letter_code
_entity_poly.pdbx_strand_id
1 'polypeptide(L)'
;MTYQKIVSSLVRPLILGIWLIIITACGSANATRDIEHHTKQTEGAENVHPSADDVNKPSEKLPIPGSANPLAEDPHIKNKDTSTEHEVNPDASYAVSSKNYMLMPINDNSDKNVILITVDDAPQGESTEKLLDLFDTYHVKAIWFLNGIYAIKHPELVKEIHDHGHIIGNHSWSHPYLKKLSETETKEEIIKLNDWIEQTIGERPKYFRPPFGQMTDAARAVLAKENMQMMNWTWGSLDWELKSADKISENVLNHATPGTNYLFHDKNITVEAMKKILPALQERGFHFAVPTEVRPETHAHEGSNG
;
A
#
# COMPACT_ATOMS: atom_id res chain seq x y z
N MET A 1 32.86 60.28 -28.15
CA MET A 1 33.41 59.25 -27.25
C MET A 1 33.07 57.88 -27.87
N THR A 2 33.98 57.02 -28.34
CA THR A 2 34.94 56.13 -27.61
C THR A 2 34.27 55.21 -26.57
N TYR A 3 34.51 53.89 -26.48
CA TYR A 3 35.32 52.87 -27.21
C TYR A 3 34.40 51.62 -27.46
N GLN A 4 34.38 50.89 -28.59
CA GLN A 4 35.32 49.92 -29.19
C GLN A 4 35.72 48.65 -28.38
N LYS A 5 35.45 47.46 -28.98
CA LYS A 5 36.22 46.17 -28.90
C LYS A 5 36.11 45.34 -27.57
N ILE A 6 36.41 44.02 -27.48
CA ILE A 6 37.00 43.00 -28.39
C ILE A 6 36.64 41.53 -27.96
N VAL A 7 36.40 40.57 -28.90
CA VAL A 7 36.80 39.11 -28.92
C VAL A 7 36.44 38.19 -27.71
N SER A 8 36.31 36.84 -27.74
CA SER A 8 36.53 35.74 -28.72
C SER A 8 35.50 34.60 -28.62
N SER A 9 35.28 33.97 -29.78
CA SER A 9 35.12 32.52 -30.02
C SER A 9 35.60 31.54 -28.93
N LEU A 10 34.84 30.46 -28.68
CA LEU A 10 35.26 29.09 -29.03
C LEU A 10 34.11 28.05 -28.96
N VAL A 11 34.05 27.16 -29.95
CA VAL A 11 33.13 26.01 -30.05
C VAL A 11 33.96 24.71 -30.07
N ARG A 12 33.57 23.68 -29.30
CA ARG A 12 33.84 22.22 -29.50
C ARG A 12 33.54 21.40 -28.21
N PRO A 13 33.35 20.07 -28.26
CA PRO A 13 32.35 19.37 -29.09
C PRO A 13 31.64 18.22 -28.32
N LEU A 14 30.75 17.47 -29.00
CA LEU A 14 30.36 16.12 -28.57
C LEU A 14 31.56 15.16 -28.56
N ILE A 15 31.54 14.17 -27.66
CA ILE A 15 32.37 12.96 -27.74
C ILE A 15 31.44 11.77 -28.02
N LEU A 16 31.54 11.17 -29.21
CA LEU A 16 31.01 9.84 -29.48
C LEU A 16 32.09 8.81 -29.15
N GLY A 17 31.77 7.87 -28.25
CA GLY A 17 32.59 6.68 -28.02
C GLY A 17 32.23 5.56 -28.99
N ILE A 18 33.06 5.33 -30.01
CA ILE A 18 32.97 4.13 -30.85
C ILE A 18 33.71 2.98 -30.15
N TRP A 19 33.06 1.83 -30.04
CA TRP A 19 33.70 0.55 -29.69
C TRP A 19 33.48 -0.45 -30.81
N LEU A 20 34.55 -1.14 -31.22
CA LEU A 20 34.50 -2.08 -32.34
C LEU A 20 35.42 -3.28 -32.10
N ILE A 21 34.81 -4.47 -32.07
CA ILE A 21 35.36 -5.80 -32.42
C ILE A 21 36.70 -6.21 -31.79
N ILE A 22 36.65 -7.28 -30.99
CA ILE A 22 37.44 -8.49 -31.27
C ILE A 22 36.46 -9.67 -31.40
N ILE A 23 36.64 -10.49 -32.44
CA ILE A 23 35.93 -11.76 -32.64
C ILE A 23 36.95 -12.88 -32.42
N THR A 24 36.58 -13.90 -31.65
CA THR A 24 37.31 -15.17 -31.58
C THR A 24 36.31 -16.31 -31.69
N ALA A 25 36.51 -17.23 -32.65
CA ALA A 25 35.56 -18.29 -32.96
C ALA A 25 36.24 -19.66 -33.05
N CYS A 26 35.82 -20.57 -32.16
CA CYS A 26 35.95 -22.03 -32.17
C CYS A 26 34.79 -22.57 -31.30
N GLY A 27 34.12 -23.68 -31.59
CA GLY A 27 34.17 -24.57 -32.75
C GLY A 27 33.13 -25.69 -32.61
N SER A 28 32.57 -26.14 -33.73
CA SER A 28 31.65 -27.28 -33.91
C SER A 28 32.07 -28.60 -33.22
N ALA A 29 31.20 -29.59 -32.92
CA ALA A 29 29.73 -29.71 -32.93
C ALA A 29 29.33 -31.10 -32.34
N ASN A 30 28.06 -31.51 -32.53
CA ASN A 30 27.46 -32.84 -32.27
C ASN A 30 27.19 -33.23 -30.80
N ALA A 31 26.32 -34.21 -30.50
CA ALA A 31 24.94 -34.49 -30.95
C ALA A 31 24.39 -35.72 -30.19
N THR A 32 23.14 -35.63 -29.72
CA THR A 32 22.17 -36.74 -29.48
C THR A 32 22.59 -38.03 -28.73
N ARG A 33 21.81 -38.32 -27.67
CA ARG A 33 21.42 -39.67 -27.19
C ARG A 33 22.53 -40.51 -26.49
N ASP A 34 22.23 -41.55 -25.69
CA ASP A 34 20.97 -42.30 -25.47
C ASP A 34 20.60 -42.52 -23.98
N ILE A 35 19.48 -43.22 -23.74
CA ILE A 35 18.97 -43.65 -22.42
C ILE A 35 19.61 -44.98 -22.01
N GLU A 36 19.96 -45.17 -20.72
CA GLU A 36 19.77 -46.50 -20.10
C GLU A 36 19.58 -46.48 -18.56
N HIS A 37 18.77 -47.42 -18.07
CA HIS A 37 18.58 -47.76 -16.65
C HIS A 37 19.67 -48.75 -16.20
N HIS A 38 20.13 -48.66 -14.95
CA HIS A 38 20.48 -49.88 -14.21
C HIS A 38 20.30 -49.75 -12.68
N THR A 39 19.76 -50.81 -12.08
CA THR A 39 19.39 -50.91 -10.66
C THR A 39 20.16 -52.03 -9.95
N LYS A 40 20.46 -51.81 -8.66
CA LYS A 40 20.82 -52.78 -7.60
C LYS A 40 20.64 -52.02 -6.26
N GLN A 41 19.95 -52.46 -5.19
CA GLN A 41 19.56 -53.79 -4.68
C GLN A 41 20.76 -54.71 -4.34
N THR A 42 20.82 -55.38 -3.18
CA THR A 42 20.02 -55.40 -1.93
C THR A 42 20.93 -54.99 -0.73
N GLU A 43 20.64 -55.02 0.58
CA GLU A 43 19.64 -55.59 1.53
C GLU A 43 19.41 -54.57 2.70
N GLY A 44 18.50 -54.71 3.67
CA GLY A 44 17.39 -55.66 3.91
C GLY A 44 16.86 -55.61 5.37
N ALA A 45 15.60 -56.04 5.59
CA ALA A 45 14.93 -56.35 6.88
C ALA A 45 14.76 -55.21 7.93
N GLU A 46 13.70 -55.13 8.75
CA GLU A 46 12.46 -55.93 8.81
C GLU A 46 11.26 -55.10 9.33
N ASN A 47 10.04 -55.63 9.22
CA ASN A 47 8.80 -55.00 9.69
C ASN A 47 8.48 -55.36 11.16
N VAL A 48 7.60 -54.61 11.82
CA VAL A 48 6.29 -55.11 12.34
C VAL A 48 5.41 -53.91 12.70
N HIS A 49 4.11 -54.03 12.42
CA HIS A 49 3.05 -53.14 12.90
C HIS A 49 1.86 -54.01 13.34
N PRO A 50 1.14 -53.66 14.41
CA PRO A 50 -0.27 -54.03 14.47
C PRO A 50 -1.20 -52.93 15.02
N SER A 51 -2.19 -52.60 14.20
CA SER A 51 -3.62 -52.37 14.49
C SER A 51 -4.10 -51.42 15.60
N ALA A 52 -5.28 -50.82 15.36
CA ALA A 52 -6.04 -50.02 16.32
C ALA A 52 -7.14 -50.85 17.03
N ASP A 53 -7.71 -50.31 18.11
CA ASP A 53 -9.16 -50.09 18.28
C ASP A 53 -9.50 -49.26 19.56
N ASP A 54 -10.80 -48.93 19.73
CA ASP A 54 -11.51 -48.51 20.98
C ASP A 54 -11.72 -47.02 21.38
N VAL A 55 -12.64 -46.35 20.66
CA VAL A 55 -13.95 -45.82 21.17
C VAL A 55 -14.03 -44.90 22.44
N ASN A 56 -14.19 -43.58 22.18
CA ASN A 56 -15.26 -42.68 22.71
C ASN A 56 -15.25 -42.03 24.14
N LYS A 57 -15.25 -40.67 24.14
CA LYS A 57 -15.80 -39.71 25.15
C LYS A 57 -15.09 -39.55 26.53
N PRO A 58 -15.34 -38.43 27.27
CA PRO A 58 -15.90 -37.12 26.90
C PRO A 58 -14.93 -35.93 27.12
N SER A 59 -15.41 -34.72 26.82
CA SER A 59 -14.71 -33.43 26.96
C SER A 59 -14.28 -33.07 28.39
N GLU A 60 -13.11 -32.45 28.51
CA GLU A 60 -12.70 -31.66 29.69
C GLU A 60 -12.31 -30.23 29.26
N LYS A 61 -12.71 -29.21 30.03
CA LYS A 61 -12.38 -27.80 29.74
C LYS A 61 -11.03 -27.45 30.36
N LEU A 62 -10.06 -27.04 29.54
CA LEU A 62 -8.86 -26.36 30.04
C LEU A 62 -9.10 -24.83 30.16
N PRO A 63 -8.42 -24.13 31.10
CA PRO A 63 -8.84 -22.79 31.53
C PRO A 63 -8.29 -21.68 30.63
N ILE A 64 -9.00 -20.55 30.60
CA ILE A 64 -8.51 -19.28 30.04
C ILE A 64 -7.57 -18.63 31.06
N PRO A 65 -6.28 -18.37 30.75
CA PRO A 65 -5.43 -17.50 31.55
C PRO A 65 -5.76 -16.05 31.22
N GLY A 66 -6.21 -15.27 32.21
CA GLY A 66 -6.62 -13.88 32.01
C GLY A 66 -5.47 -12.88 32.16
N SER A 67 -5.57 -11.78 31.40
CA SER A 67 -5.14 -10.41 31.70
C SER A 67 -4.14 -10.17 32.87
N ALA A 68 -2.87 -9.94 32.52
CA ALA A 68 -1.94 -8.92 33.04
C ALA A 68 -0.58 -9.15 32.32
N ASN A 69 0.16 -8.16 31.82
CA ASN A 69 0.44 -6.83 32.38
C ASN A 69 0.72 -5.81 31.24
N PRO A 70 0.75 -4.48 31.49
CA PRO A 70 0.99 -3.48 30.44
C PRO A 70 2.39 -3.52 29.82
N LEU A 71 2.51 -3.04 28.57
CA LEU A 71 3.77 -2.55 28.02
C LEU A 71 4.22 -1.31 28.81
N ALA A 72 5.54 -1.12 28.96
CA ALA A 72 6.08 -0.05 29.77
C ALA A 72 5.85 1.35 29.16
N GLU A 73 5.47 2.31 30.00
CA GLU A 73 5.22 3.70 29.62
C GLU A 73 6.52 4.39 29.13
N ASP A 74 6.44 5.11 28.01
CA ASP A 74 7.49 6.06 27.61
C ASP A 74 7.37 7.34 28.47
N PRO A 75 8.40 7.70 29.26
CA PRO A 75 8.32 8.83 30.19
C PRO A 75 8.29 10.21 29.51
N HIS A 76 8.24 10.29 28.18
CA HIS A 76 8.12 11.55 27.44
C HIS A 76 6.69 11.95 27.03
N ILE A 77 5.67 11.10 27.18
CA ILE A 77 4.27 11.51 26.99
C ILE A 77 3.81 12.32 28.21
N LYS A 78 4.02 13.65 28.15
CA LYS A 78 3.45 14.58 29.11
C LYS A 78 1.96 14.74 28.84
N ASN A 79 1.13 14.09 29.64
CA ASN A 79 -0.30 14.37 29.69
C ASN A 79 -0.53 15.87 29.94
N LYS A 80 -1.01 16.54 28.90
CA LYS A 80 -1.52 17.90 28.92
C LYS A 80 -2.95 17.80 28.42
N ASP A 81 -3.90 18.00 29.32
CA ASP A 81 -5.34 18.05 29.02
C ASP A 81 -5.66 19.25 28.10
N THR A 82 -5.36 19.08 26.82
CA THR A 82 -5.73 19.96 25.71
C THR A 82 -6.20 19.15 24.48
N SER A 83 -6.58 17.89 24.68
CA SER A 83 -7.45 17.17 23.74
C SER A 83 -8.86 17.74 23.85
N THR A 84 -9.13 18.82 23.13
CA THR A 84 -10.49 19.07 22.66
C THR A 84 -10.88 17.87 21.80
N GLU A 85 -11.89 17.11 22.23
CA GLU A 85 -12.54 16.14 21.35
C GLU A 85 -12.97 16.91 20.10
N HIS A 86 -12.33 16.62 18.96
CA HIS A 86 -12.67 17.27 17.70
C HIS A 86 -13.98 16.68 17.21
N GLU A 87 -15.08 17.28 17.66
CA GLU A 87 -16.44 16.95 17.27
C GLU A 87 -16.52 16.86 15.74
N VAL A 88 -16.66 15.64 15.24
CA VAL A 88 -16.63 15.35 13.80
C VAL A 88 -17.86 15.98 13.19
N ASN A 89 -17.68 17.14 12.57
CA ASN A 89 -18.78 17.88 11.94
C ASN A 89 -19.48 16.98 10.91
N PRO A 90 -20.74 16.56 11.12
CA PRO A 90 -21.43 15.63 10.22
C PRO A 90 -21.72 16.23 8.84
N ASP A 91 -21.67 17.57 8.72
CA ASP A 91 -21.82 18.26 7.44
C ASP A 91 -20.47 18.45 6.70
N ALA A 92 -19.34 18.06 7.29
CA ALA A 92 -18.04 18.13 6.60
C ALA A 92 -17.96 17.09 5.49
N SER A 93 -17.44 17.49 4.33
CA SER A 93 -17.44 16.67 3.12
C SER A 93 -16.22 16.94 2.26
N TYR A 94 -15.56 15.86 1.81
CA TYR A 94 -14.27 15.88 1.15
C TYR A 94 -14.25 14.97 -0.07
N ALA A 95 -13.49 15.36 -1.09
CA ALA A 95 -13.29 14.56 -2.30
C ALA A 95 -11.83 14.58 -2.75
N VAL A 96 -11.34 13.49 -3.32
CA VAL A 96 -9.98 13.44 -3.88
C VAL A 96 -9.95 14.09 -5.27
N SER A 97 -9.02 15.01 -5.46
CA SER A 97 -8.73 15.66 -6.74
C SER A 97 -8.08 14.69 -7.73
N SER A 98 -8.72 14.43 -8.87
CA SER A 98 -8.18 13.59 -9.94
C SER A 98 -6.93 14.18 -10.63
N LYS A 99 -6.58 15.45 -10.36
CA LYS A 99 -5.41 16.14 -10.95
C LYS A 99 -4.11 15.92 -10.17
N ASN A 100 -4.19 15.78 -8.84
CA ASN A 100 -3.03 15.77 -7.94
C ASN A 100 -3.23 14.98 -6.63
N TYR A 101 -4.32 14.21 -6.56
CA TYR A 101 -4.69 13.29 -5.47
C TYR A 101 -4.83 13.93 -4.08
N MET A 102 -4.83 15.25 -3.99
CA MET A 102 -5.10 15.98 -2.75
C MET A 102 -6.53 15.76 -2.29
N LEU A 103 -6.72 15.68 -0.97
CA LEU A 103 -8.03 15.73 -0.35
C LEU A 103 -8.51 17.18 -0.34
N MET A 104 -9.64 17.44 -0.99
CA MET A 104 -10.22 18.78 -1.10
C MET A 104 -11.54 18.85 -0.32
N PRO A 105 -11.75 19.86 0.54
CA PRO A 105 -13.08 20.15 1.06
C PRO A 105 -14.01 20.57 -0.09
N ILE A 106 -15.26 20.10 -0.07
CA ILE A 106 -16.26 20.38 -1.12
C ILE A 106 -17.45 21.24 -0.66
N ASN A 107 -17.46 21.68 0.60
CA ASN A 107 -18.38 22.69 1.13
C ASN A 107 -17.68 23.59 2.16
N ASP A 108 -18.33 24.69 2.56
CA ASP A 108 -17.76 25.65 3.53
C ASP A 108 -17.80 25.17 5.00
N ASN A 109 -18.53 24.09 5.30
CA ASN A 109 -18.57 23.46 6.63
C ASN A 109 -17.35 22.56 6.90
N SER A 110 -16.54 22.29 5.87
CA SER A 110 -15.39 21.40 5.93
C SER A 110 -14.11 22.14 6.34
N ASP A 111 -13.29 21.53 7.19
CA ASP A 111 -11.99 22.08 7.51
C ASP A 111 -11.08 22.07 6.26
N LYS A 112 -10.20 23.06 6.20
CA LYS A 112 -9.24 23.24 5.11
C LYS A 112 -7.88 22.63 5.51
N ASN A 113 -7.57 22.54 6.80
CA ASN A 113 -6.31 22.03 7.34
C ASN A 113 -6.31 20.49 7.54
N VAL A 114 -6.90 19.74 6.60
CA VAL A 114 -6.96 18.28 6.67
C VAL A 114 -5.77 17.59 6.01
N ILE A 115 -5.41 16.42 6.53
CA ILE A 115 -4.44 15.47 5.95
C ILE A 115 -5.16 14.13 5.71
N LEU A 116 -4.86 13.50 4.56
CA LEU A 116 -5.29 12.14 4.26
C LEU A 116 -4.11 11.18 4.42
N ILE A 117 -4.26 10.19 5.30
CA ILE A 117 -3.33 9.07 5.43
C ILE A 117 -3.85 7.89 4.60
N THR A 118 -2.99 7.30 3.78
CA THR A 118 -3.28 6.07 3.03
C THR A 118 -2.17 5.04 3.24
N VAL A 119 -2.54 3.77 3.35
CA VAL A 119 -1.63 2.67 3.71
C VAL A 119 -1.75 1.55 2.67
N ASP A 120 -0.67 1.30 1.93
CA ASP A 120 -0.58 0.25 0.91
C ASP A 120 -0.02 -1.07 1.49
N ASP A 121 -0.15 -2.15 0.72
CA ASP A 121 0.38 -3.49 1.06
C ASP A 121 -0.21 -4.12 2.33
N ALA A 122 -1.40 -3.70 2.75
CA ALA A 122 -2.06 -4.14 3.98
C ALA A 122 -2.94 -5.40 3.79
N PRO A 123 -3.32 -6.10 4.89
CA PRO A 123 -2.71 -6.05 6.24
C PRO A 123 -1.44 -6.90 6.33
N GLN A 124 -0.52 -6.63 7.26
CA GLN A 124 0.70 -7.44 7.51
C GLN A 124 0.85 -7.98 8.95
N GLY A 125 -0.24 -8.00 9.74
CA GLY A 125 -0.24 -8.61 11.08
C GLY A 125 0.08 -7.58 12.17
N GLU A 126 1.16 -7.83 12.92
CA GLU A 126 1.62 -7.01 14.05
C GLU A 126 1.73 -5.50 13.73
N SER A 127 2.09 -5.13 12.49
CA SER A 127 2.15 -3.72 12.09
C SER A 127 0.79 -3.12 11.74
N THR A 128 -0.19 -3.93 11.33
CA THR A 128 -1.58 -3.52 11.15
C THR A 128 -2.20 -3.18 12.50
N GLU A 129 -2.11 -4.12 13.46
CA GLU A 129 -2.60 -4.00 14.84
C GLU A 129 -2.10 -2.69 15.48
N LYS A 130 -0.77 -2.47 15.46
CA LYS A 130 -0.14 -1.26 16.03
C LYS A 130 -0.44 0.03 15.27
N LEU A 131 -0.78 -0.05 13.98
CA LEU A 131 -1.23 1.12 13.22
C LEU A 131 -2.69 1.46 13.56
N LEU A 132 -3.55 0.47 13.81
CA LEU A 132 -4.92 0.69 14.32
C LEU A 132 -4.89 1.30 15.73
N ASP A 133 -4.11 0.74 16.66
CA ASP A 133 -3.89 1.30 18.02
C ASP A 133 -3.50 2.79 17.96
N LEU A 134 -2.53 3.14 17.11
CA LEU A 134 -2.10 4.52 16.91
C LEU A 134 -3.19 5.37 16.24
N PHE A 135 -3.90 4.83 15.25
CA PHE A 135 -4.94 5.57 14.57
C PHE A 135 -6.12 5.89 15.48
N ASP A 136 -6.56 4.98 16.35
CA ASP A 136 -7.63 5.29 17.31
C ASP A 136 -7.15 6.22 18.44
N THR A 137 -5.90 6.04 18.92
CA THR A 137 -5.25 6.94 19.90
C THR A 137 -5.20 8.40 19.42
N TYR A 138 -4.97 8.61 18.12
CA TYR A 138 -4.89 9.94 17.49
C TYR A 138 -6.14 10.33 16.68
N HIS A 139 -7.24 9.57 16.80
CA HIS A 139 -8.51 9.77 16.08
C HIS A 139 -8.37 9.90 14.55
N VAL A 140 -7.40 9.19 13.98
CA VAL A 140 -7.17 9.08 12.55
C VAL A 140 -8.17 8.10 11.93
N LYS A 141 -8.82 8.52 10.84
CA LYS A 141 -9.38 7.58 9.86
C LYS A 141 -8.60 7.72 8.55
N ALA A 142 -8.48 6.61 7.82
CA ALA A 142 -7.52 6.42 6.74
C ALA A 142 -8.09 5.53 5.64
N ILE A 143 -7.39 5.44 4.49
CA ILE A 143 -7.70 4.47 3.44
C ILE A 143 -6.61 3.39 3.42
N TRP A 144 -7.01 2.13 3.57
CA TRP A 144 -6.10 0.98 3.50
C TRP A 144 -6.27 0.26 2.16
N PHE A 145 -5.22 0.30 1.33
CA PHE A 145 -5.18 -0.35 0.02
C PHE A 145 -4.67 -1.78 0.17
N LEU A 146 -5.60 -2.74 0.17
CA LEU A 146 -5.30 -4.13 0.47
C LEU A 146 -4.62 -4.84 -0.70
N ASN A 147 -3.63 -5.67 -0.38
CA ASN A 147 -2.94 -6.56 -1.33
C ASN A 147 -3.46 -7.99 -1.11
N GLY A 148 -4.02 -8.61 -2.15
CA GLY A 148 -4.73 -9.89 -2.02
C GLY A 148 -3.87 -11.05 -1.49
N ILE A 149 -2.55 -11.03 -1.71
CA ILE A 149 -1.60 -12.03 -1.18
C ILE A 149 -1.46 -11.94 0.35
N TYR A 150 -1.73 -10.79 0.96
CA TYR A 150 -1.69 -10.64 2.42
C TYR A 150 -3.10 -10.70 3.03
N ALA A 151 -4.08 -10.03 2.42
CA ALA A 151 -5.46 -9.99 2.88
C ALA A 151 -6.09 -11.39 3.06
N ILE A 152 -5.87 -12.34 2.13
CA ILE A 152 -6.41 -13.71 2.25
C ILE A 152 -5.83 -14.49 3.44
N LYS A 153 -4.67 -14.08 3.99
CA LYS A 153 -4.06 -14.70 5.18
C LYS A 153 -4.57 -14.12 6.49
N HIS A 154 -5.17 -12.92 6.42
CA HIS A 154 -5.61 -12.14 7.56
C HIS A 154 -7.03 -11.56 7.38
N PRO A 155 -8.05 -12.39 7.06
CA PRO A 155 -9.43 -11.92 6.93
C PRO A 155 -10.01 -11.33 8.23
N GLU A 156 -9.42 -11.64 9.38
CA GLU A 156 -9.70 -11.01 10.67
C GLU A 156 -9.28 -9.54 10.70
N LEU A 157 -8.03 -9.22 10.34
CA LEU A 157 -7.54 -7.83 10.33
C LEU A 157 -8.21 -6.98 9.24
N VAL A 158 -8.62 -7.59 8.12
CA VAL A 158 -9.43 -6.90 7.09
C VAL A 158 -10.79 -6.44 7.65
N LYS A 159 -11.40 -7.22 8.56
CA LYS A 159 -12.62 -6.82 9.27
C LYS A 159 -12.31 -5.79 10.33
N GLU A 160 -11.27 -5.97 11.12
CA GLU A 160 -10.87 -5.04 12.18
C GLU A 160 -10.63 -3.62 11.63
N ILE A 161 -9.92 -3.48 10.50
CA ILE A 161 -9.75 -2.20 9.80
C ILE A 161 -11.11 -1.56 9.42
N HIS A 162 -12.08 -2.35 8.97
CA HIS A 162 -13.41 -1.89 8.55
C HIS A 162 -14.34 -1.57 9.74
N ASP A 163 -14.37 -2.43 10.75
CA ASP A 163 -15.12 -2.25 12.01
C ASP A 163 -14.62 -1.01 12.78
N HIS A 164 -13.32 -0.70 12.70
CA HIS A 164 -12.73 0.55 13.20
C HIS A 164 -13.06 1.78 12.32
N GLY A 165 -13.88 1.63 11.27
CA GLY A 165 -14.37 2.74 10.45
C GLY A 165 -13.37 3.30 9.44
N HIS A 166 -12.33 2.56 9.07
CA HIS A 166 -11.44 2.95 7.98
C HIS A 166 -12.01 2.52 6.62
N ILE A 167 -11.61 3.23 5.56
CA ILE A 167 -12.02 2.90 4.19
C ILE A 167 -11.11 1.81 3.63
N ILE A 168 -11.71 0.75 3.10
CA ILE A 168 -10.99 -0.30 2.35
C ILE A 168 -10.90 0.05 0.86
N GLY A 169 -9.67 0.00 0.33
CA GLY A 169 -9.34 0.14 -1.08
C GLY A 169 -8.66 -1.11 -1.64
N ASN A 170 -8.57 -1.21 -2.97
CA ASN A 170 -8.00 -2.33 -3.70
C ASN A 170 -6.59 -1.98 -4.23
N HIS A 171 -5.59 -2.84 -3.97
CA HIS A 171 -4.20 -2.72 -4.46
C HIS A 171 -3.77 -3.87 -5.38
N SER A 172 -4.73 -4.47 -6.09
CA SER A 172 -4.65 -5.72 -6.87
C SER A 172 -4.41 -7.01 -6.06
N TRP A 173 -4.70 -8.15 -6.67
CA TRP A 173 -4.60 -9.45 -6.04
C TRP A 173 -3.16 -9.87 -5.72
N SER A 174 -2.21 -9.64 -6.62
CA SER A 174 -0.82 -10.11 -6.51
C SER A 174 0.27 -9.03 -6.57
N HIS A 175 -0.13 -7.74 -6.57
CA HIS A 175 0.76 -6.59 -6.80
C HIS A 175 1.66 -6.72 -8.07
N PRO A 176 1.09 -7.06 -9.25
CA PRO A 176 1.87 -7.14 -10.49
C PRO A 176 2.06 -5.76 -11.12
N TYR A 177 3.13 -5.59 -11.90
CA TYR A 177 3.33 -4.39 -12.70
C TYR A 177 2.39 -4.39 -13.91
N LEU A 178 1.22 -3.75 -13.77
CA LEU A 178 0.08 -3.80 -14.69
C LEU A 178 0.43 -3.62 -16.19
N LYS A 179 1.46 -2.83 -16.52
CA LYS A 179 1.93 -2.64 -17.91
C LYS A 179 2.56 -3.89 -18.57
N LYS A 180 2.67 -5.01 -17.86
CA LYS A 180 3.07 -6.32 -18.39
C LYS A 180 1.91 -7.31 -18.56
N LEU A 181 0.70 -6.94 -18.13
CA LEU A 181 -0.49 -7.79 -18.18
C LEU A 181 -1.32 -7.51 -19.44
N SER A 182 -2.06 -8.52 -19.89
CA SER A 182 -3.20 -8.33 -20.80
C SER A 182 -4.38 -7.65 -20.10
N GLU A 183 -5.38 -7.25 -20.88
CA GLU A 183 -6.64 -6.71 -20.35
C GLU A 183 -7.38 -7.71 -19.44
N THR A 184 -7.33 -9.00 -19.80
CA THR A 184 -7.96 -10.08 -19.03
C THR A 184 -7.28 -10.27 -17.67
N GLU A 185 -5.95 -10.41 -17.65
CA GLU A 185 -5.18 -10.52 -16.40
C GLU A 185 -5.32 -9.26 -15.53
N THR A 186 -5.32 -8.08 -16.14
CA THR A 186 -5.58 -6.80 -15.44
C THR A 186 -6.97 -6.77 -14.80
N LYS A 187 -8.00 -7.29 -15.49
CA LYS A 187 -9.34 -7.42 -14.92
C LYS A 187 -9.38 -8.44 -13.78
N GLU A 188 -8.80 -9.62 -13.96
CA GLU A 188 -8.78 -10.68 -12.94
C GLU A 188 -8.11 -10.19 -11.65
N GLU A 189 -6.98 -9.49 -11.75
CA GLU A 189 -6.25 -8.90 -10.63
C GLU A 189 -7.06 -7.87 -9.81
N ILE A 190 -7.95 -7.12 -10.45
CA ILE A 190 -8.80 -6.11 -9.78
C ILE A 190 -10.07 -6.77 -9.23
N ILE A 191 -10.82 -7.47 -10.10
CA ILE A 191 -12.15 -8.01 -9.78
C ILE A 191 -12.07 -9.08 -8.70
N LYS A 192 -11.09 -10.00 -8.77
CA LYS A 192 -10.94 -11.08 -7.79
C LYS A 192 -10.73 -10.55 -6.37
N LEU A 193 -10.04 -9.42 -6.22
CA LEU A 193 -9.87 -8.77 -4.92
C LEU A 193 -11.13 -7.99 -4.50
N ASN A 194 -11.81 -7.28 -5.41
CA ASN A 194 -13.11 -6.66 -5.10
C ASN A 194 -14.11 -7.69 -4.57
N ASP A 195 -14.28 -8.80 -5.28
CA ASP A 195 -15.22 -9.87 -4.94
C ASP A 195 -14.87 -10.52 -3.60
N TRP A 196 -13.58 -10.68 -3.28
CA TRP A 196 -13.13 -11.24 -2.01
C TRP A 196 -13.33 -10.26 -0.84
N ILE A 197 -13.08 -8.96 -1.03
CA ILE A 197 -13.33 -7.95 0.00
C ILE A 197 -14.83 -7.85 0.29
N GLU A 198 -15.67 -7.78 -0.75
CA GLU A 198 -17.13 -7.72 -0.61
C GLU A 198 -17.69 -8.97 0.11
N GLN A 199 -17.13 -10.16 -0.13
CA GLN A 199 -17.44 -11.37 0.64
C GLN A 199 -16.94 -11.36 2.09
N THR A 200 -15.92 -10.56 2.41
CA THR A 200 -15.27 -10.52 3.72
C THR A 200 -15.91 -9.50 4.66
N ILE A 201 -16.25 -8.30 4.15
CA ILE A 201 -16.79 -7.18 4.94
C ILE A 201 -18.18 -6.69 4.49
N GLY A 202 -18.75 -7.24 3.41
CA GLY A 202 -20.06 -6.82 2.89
C GLY A 202 -20.06 -5.54 2.05
N GLU A 203 -18.90 -4.87 1.89
CA GLU A 203 -18.73 -3.68 1.06
C GLU A 203 -17.77 -3.92 -0.11
N ARG A 204 -18.18 -3.53 -1.32
CA ARG A 204 -17.31 -3.51 -2.51
C ARG A 204 -16.38 -2.29 -2.48
N PRO A 205 -15.05 -2.44 -2.70
CA PRO A 205 -14.11 -1.33 -2.66
C PRO A 205 -14.44 -0.23 -3.69
N LYS A 206 -14.47 1.03 -3.24
CA LYS A 206 -14.77 2.20 -4.08
C LYS A 206 -13.53 2.92 -4.60
N TYR A 207 -12.34 2.50 -4.14
CA TYR A 207 -11.05 3.10 -4.50
C TYR A 207 -10.06 2.03 -4.96
N PHE A 208 -9.27 2.34 -5.99
CA PHE A 208 -8.17 1.50 -6.46
C PHE A 208 -6.88 2.31 -6.59
N ARG A 209 -5.78 1.75 -6.07
CA ARG A 209 -4.43 2.27 -6.27
C ARG A 209 -3.64 1.26 -7.11
N PRO A 210 -3.13 1.62 -8.30
CA PRO A 210 -2.32 0.71 -9.10
C PRO A 210 -0.98 0.42 -8.39
N PRO A 211 -0.51 -0.84 -8.36
CA PRO A 211 0.86 -1.19 -7.99
C PRO A 211 1.90 -0.26 -8.63
N PHE A 212 2.90 0.12 -7.84
CA PHE A 212 3.96 1.07 -8.24
C PHE A 212 3.46 2.46 -8.68
N GLY A 213 2.17 2.79 -8.45
CA GLY A 213 1.52 4.03 -8.91
C GLY A 213 1.25 4.11 -10.42
N GLN A 214 1.39 3.00 -11.16
CA GLN A 214 1.44 2.97 -12.63
C GLN A 214 0.16 2.43 -13.28
N MET A 215 -0.80 3.33 -13.52
CA MET A 215 -2.09 3.02 -14.18
C MET A 215 -1.94 2.59 -15.66
N THR A 216 -2.93 1.84 -16.16
CA THR A 216 -3.11 1.44 -17.56
C THR A 216 -4.55 1.70 -18.03
N ASP A 217 -4.78 1.87 -19.33
CA ASP A 217 -6.13 2.10 -19.86
C ASP A 217 -7.04 0.88 -19.69
N ALA A 218 -6.45 -0.33 -19.74
CA ALA A 218 -7.12 -1.58 -19.37
C ALA A 218 -7.67 -1.54 -17.94
N ALA A 219 -6.87 -1.08 -16.97
CA ALA A 219 -7.31 -0.92 -15.59
C ALA A 219 -8.37 0.18 -15.46
N ARG A 220 -8.20 1.36 -16.09
CA ARG A 220 -9.26 2.40 -16.11
C ARG A 220 -10.59 1.88 -16.65
N ALA A 221 -10.55 1.06 -17.70
CA ALA A 221 -11.74 0.43 -18.30
C ALA A 221 -12.39 -0.65 -17.41
N VAL A 222 -11.71 -1.12 -16.36
CA VAL A 222 -12.28 -1.94 -15.28
C VAL A 222 -12.84 -1.02 -14.18
N LEU A 223 -12.04 -0.08 -13.67
CA LEU A 223 -12.46 0.88 -12.62
C LEU A 223 -13.78 1.58 -12.99
N ALA A 224 -13.93 2.01 -14.24
CA ALA A 224 -15.14 2.68 -14.72
C ALA A 224 -16.39 1.78 -14.78
N LYS A 225 -16.23 0.46 -14.89
CA LYS A 225 -17.35 -0.51 -14.83
C LYS A 225 -17.71 -0.84 -13.39
N GLU A 226 -16.71 -0.87 -12.52
CA GLU A 226 -16.83 -1.13 -11.08
C GLU A 226 -17.21 0.11 -10.27
N ASN A 227 -17.38 1.28 -10.91
CA ASN A 227 -17.62 2.58 -10.28
C ASN A 227 -16.54 2.98 -9.25
N MET A 228 -15.29 2.58 -9.49
CA MET A 228 -14.15 2.85 -8.64
C MET A 228 -13.42 4.13 -9.04
N GLN A 229 -12.94 4.90 -8.05
CA GLN A 229 -12.02 6.01 -8.26
C GLN A 229 -10.55 5.54 -8.25
N MET A 230 -9.74 6.03 -9.19
CA MET A 230 -8.29 5.88 -9.15
C MET A 230 -7.68 6.80 -8.08
N MET A 231 -6.76 6.28 -7.25
CA MET A 231 -6.08 7.07 -6.24
C MET A 231 -4.57 6.74 -6.14
N ASN A 232 -3.72 7.67 -6.59
CA ASN A 232 -2.32 7.76 -6.15
C ASN A 232 -2.24 8.66 -4.88
N TRP A 233 -1.11 9.30 -4.64
CA TRP A 233 -0.82 10.16 -3.49
C TRP A 233 -0.36 11.55 -3.95
N THR A 234 -0.36 12.52 -3.03
CA THR A 234 0.26 13.84 -3.22
C THR A 234 1.72 13.83 -2.77
N TRP A 235 2.03 13.14 -1.66
CA TRP A 235 3.40 12.96 -1.17
C TRP A 235 3.64 11.51 -0.71
N GLY A 236 4.89 11.04 -0.82
CA GLY A 236 5.28 9.70 -0.37
C GLY A 236 6.07 9.76 0.93
N SER A 237 5.75 8.88 1.89
CA SER A 237 6.52 8.72 3.14
C SER A 237 7.98 8.31 2.91
N LEU A 238 8.23 7.62 1.80
CA LEU A 238 9.47 6.90 1.47
C LEU A 238 9.82 5.78 2.48
N ASP A 239 8.84 5.25 3.24
CA ASP A 239 9.05 4.18 4.24
C ASP A 239 9.60 2.85 3.66
N TRP A 240 9.45 2.65 2.35
CA TRP A 240 10.03 1.54 1.59
C TRP A 240 11.53 1.70 1.29
N GLU A 241 12.07 2.91 1.43
CA GLU A 241 13.45 3.27 1.06
C GLU A 241 14.24 3.80 2.28
N LEU A 242 13.63 4.69 3.07
CA LEU A 242 14.22 5.32 4.24
C LEU A 242 14.22 4.37 5.44
N LYS A 243 15.35 3.71 5.67
CA LYS A 243 15.58 2.76 6.78
C LYS A 243 15.73 3.46 8.15
N SER A 244 14.96 4.51 8.42
CA SER A 244 14.94 5.25 9.68
C SER A 244 13.60 5.96 9.87
N ALA A 245 12.90 5.66 10.97
CA ALA A 245 11.64 6.29 11.35
C ALA A 245 11.74 7.82 11.47
N ASP A 246 12.86 8.34 11.97
CA ASP A 246 13.13 9.78 12.04
C ASP A 246 13.19 10.43 10.66
N LYS A 247 13.83 9.79 9.68
CA LYS A 247 13.89 10.32 8.30
C LYS A 247 12.56 10.26 7.57
N ILE A 248 11.76 9.22 7.82
CA ILE A 248 10.37 9.14 7.33
C ILE A 248 9.55 10.28 7.95
N SER A 249 9.67 10.48 9.27
CA SER A 249 8.98 11.54 10.00
C SER A 249 9.37 12.94 9.51
N GLU A 250 10.66 13.19 9.32
CA GLU A 250 11.20 14.44 8.77
C GLU A 250 10.69 14.69 7.34
N ASN A 251 10.76 13.69 6.46
CA ASN A 251 10.24 13.78 5.09
C ASN A 251 8.75 14.12 5.07
N VAL A 252 7.93 13.43 5.86
CA VAL A 252 6.49 13.68 5.96
C VAL A 252 6.22 15.08 6.50
N LEU A 253 6.79 15.42 7.66
CA LEU A 253 6.51 16.66 8.38
C LEU A 253 7.06 17.92 7.66
N ASN A 254 8.12 17.80 6.85
CA ASN A 254 8.63 18.93 6.06
C ASN A 254 7.79 19.23 4.81
N HIS A 255 6.89 18.32 4.41
CA HIS A 255 5.98 18.47 3.26
C HIS A 255 4.50 18.52 3.67
N ALA A 256 4.22 18.71 4.97
CA ALA A 256 2.87 18.83 5.51
C ALA A 256 2.20 20.13 5.02
N THR A 257 1.22 19.99 4.13
CA THR A 257 0.40 21.10 3.62
C THR A 257 -1.08 20.72 3.57
N PRO A 258 -2.00 21.69 3.73
CA PRO A 258 -3.45 21.45 3.69
C PRO A 258 -3.89 20.63 2.47
N GLY A 259 -4.61 19.54 2.72
CA GLY A 259 -5.10 18.60 1.69
C GLY A 259 -4.09 17.56 1.21
N THR A 260 -2.89 17.46 1.79
CA THR A 260 -1.90 16.45 1.38
C THR A 260 -2.39 15.03 1.68
N ASN A 261 -2.40 14.20 0.63
CA ASN A 261 -2.60 12.77 0.67
C ASN A 261 -1.23 12.07 0.71
N TYR A 262 -0.94 11.37 1.82
CA TYR A 262 0.30 10.62 1.99
C TYR A 262 0.14 9.14 1.65
N LEU A 263 1.04 8.62 0.81
CA LEU A 263 1.33 7.20 0.73
C LEU A 263 2.23 6.78 1.90
N PHE A 264 1.78 5.76 2.64
CA PHE A 264 2.59 4.91 3.51
C PHE A 264 2.39 3.43 3.12
N HIS A 265 3.18 2.52 3.68
CA HIS A 265 2.90 1.08 3.62
C HIS A 265 2.72 0.49 5.03
N ASP A 266 1.95 -0.60 5.13
CA ASP A 266 1.82 -1.38 6.36
C ASP A 266 3.14 -2.11 6.67
N LYS A 267 3.94 -1.53 7.57
CA LYS A 267 5.29 -1.99 7.97
C LYS A 267 5.61 -1.54 9.39
N ASN A 268 6.35 -2.36 10.14
CA ASN A 268 6.82 -2.00 11.49
C ASN A 268 7.65 -0.69 11.54
N ILE A 269 8.34 -0.28 10.47
CA ILE A 269 9.03 1.02 10.42
C ILE A 269 8.07 2.21 10.28
N THR A 270 6.90 2.00 9.67
CA THR A 270 5.81 2.97 9.56
C THR A 270 5.20 3.24 10.93
N VAL A 271 4.98 2.18 11.75
CA VAL A 271 4.54 2.30 13.15
C VAL A 271 5.45 3.25 13.94
N GLU A 272 6.77 3.03 13.88
CA GLU A 272 7.74 3.85 14.61
C GLU A 272 7.85 5.30 14.08
N ALA A 273 7.48 5.55 12.83
CA ALA A 273 7.36 6.90 12.27
C ALA A 273 6.04 7.57 12.69
N MET A 274 4.91 6.84 12.68
CA MET A 274 3.58 7.35 13.03
C MET A 274 3.52 7.87 14.47
N LYS A 275 4.22 7.22 15.42
CA LYS A 275 4.42 7.71 16.80
C LYS A 275 4.95 9.16 16.88
N LYS A 276 5.65 9.63 15.86
CA LYS A 276 6.23 10.98 15.76
C LYS A 276 5.42 11.89 14.83
N ILE A 277 4.93 11.34 13.72
CA ILE A 277 4.16 12.07 12.69
C ILE A 277 2.80 12.53 13.25
N LEU A 278 2.02 11.64 13.85
CA LEU A 278 0.64 11.92 14.26
C LEU A 278 0.53 13.08 15.28
N PRO A 279 1.26 13.07 16.42
CA PRO A 279 1.20 14.19 17.37
C PRO A 279 1.78 15.48 16.77
N ALA A 280 2.84 15.40 15.95
CA ALA A 280 3.47 16.57 15.37
C ALA A 280 2.65 17.21 14.22
N LEU A 281 1.72 16.48 13.60
CA LEU A 281 0.72 17.06 12.68
C LEU A 281 -0.39 17.76 13.47
N GLN A 282 -0.91 17.14 14.54
CA GLN A 282 -1.93 17.75 15.39
C GLN A 282 -1.44 19.01 16.12
N GLU A 283 -0.21 19.02 16.63
CA GLU A 283 0.40 20.21 17.24
C GLU A 283 0.52 21.39 16.24
N ARG A 284 0.60 21.10 14.93
CA ARG A 284 0.61 22.09 13.86
C ARG A 284 -0.78 22.51 13.39
N GLY A 285 -1.85 21.99 14.01
CA GLY A 285 -3.24 22.29 13.65
C GLY A 285 -3.74 21.58 12.39
N PHE A 286 -3.16 20.41 12.06
CA PHE A 286 -3.73 19.52 11.04
C PHE A 286 -4.68 18.50 11.68
N HIS A 287 -5.83 18.29 11.03
CA HIS A 287 -6.76 17.22 11.37
C HIS A 287 -6.69 16.09 10.33
N PHE A 288 -7.23 14.91 10.66
CA PHE A 288 -7.25 13.77 9.74
C PHE A 288 -8.66 13.59 9.16
N ALA A 289 -8.75 13.37 7.85
CA ALA A 289 -10.02 13.17 7.16
C ALA A 289 -9.91 12.17 6.01
N VAL A 290 -11.04 11.54 5.69
CA VAL A 290 -11.21 10.64 4.55
C VAL A 290 -12.22 11.23 3.55
N PRO A 291 -12.21 10.81 2.27
CA PRO A 291 -13.10 11.37 1.26
C PRO A 291 -14.49 10.75 1.38
N THR A 292 -15.49 11.61 1.56
CA THR A 292 -16.92 11.28 1.64
C THR A 292 -17.56 11.16 0.25
N GLU A 293 -17.03 11.86 -0.75
CA GLU A 293 -17.45 11.79 -2.15
C GLU A 293 -16.44 11.00 -2.99
N VAL A 294 -16.90 9.87 -3.53
CA VAL A 294 -16.17 9.09 -4.55
C VAL A 294 -16.40 9.72 -5.92
N ARG A 295 -15.33 9.88 -6.70
CA ARG A 295 -15.35 10.33 -8.09
C ARG A 295 -14.83 9.23 -9.02
N PRO A 296 -15.70 8.32 -9.49
CA PRO A 296 -15.27 7.17 -10.29
C PRO A 296 -14.50 7.57 -11.54
N GLU A 297 -13.64 6.68 -12.02
CA GLU A 297 -13.15 6.75 -13.39
C GLU A 297 -14.34 6.71 -14.35
N THR A 298 -14.41 7.64 -15.30
CA THR A 298 -15.39 7.56 -16.38
C THR A 298 -14.82 6.77 -17.55
N HIS A 299 -15.69 6.24 -18.41
CA HIS A 299 -15.25 5.84 -19.74
C HIS A 299 -14.70 7.07 -20.46
N ALA A 300 -13.42 7.03 -20.84
CA ALA A 300 -12.81 8.09 -21.63
C ALA A 300 -13.60 8.23 -22.94
N HIS A 301 -14.17 9.42 -23.17
CA HIS A 301 -14.96 9.68 -24.36
C HIS A 301 -14.11 9.48 -25.63
N GLU A 302 -14.71 8.86 -26.63
CA GLU A 302 -14.13 8.74 -27.97
C GLU A 302 -13.86 10.14 -28.55
N GLY A 303 -12.60 10.38 -28.94
CA GLY A 303 -12.23 11.48 -29.83
C GLY A 303 -12.03 12.86 -29.18
N SER A 304 -10.75 13.22 -28.99
CA SER A 304 -10.29 14.62 -29.06
C SER A 304 -9.27 14.78 -30.20
N ASN A 305 -9.70 14.50 -31.44
CA ASN A 305 -9.01 15.04 -32.61
C ASN A 305 -9.46 16.50 -32.77
N GLY A 306 -8.53 17.44 -32.58
CA GLY A 306 -8.71 18.89 -32.74
C GLY A 306 -7.37 19.57 -32.98
#